data_AF-Q35357-F1
#
_entry.id   AF-Q35357-F1
#
_cell.length_a   1.000
_cell.length_b   1.000
_cell.length_c   1.000
_cell.angle_alpha   90.00
_cell.angle_beta   90.00
_cell.angle_gamma   90.00
#
_symmetry.space_group_name_H-M   'P 1'
#
loop_
_entity.id
_entity.type
_entity.pdbx_description
1 polymer ?
#
loop_
_entity_poly.entity_id
_entity_poly.type
_entity_poly.pdbx_seq_one_letter_code
_entity_poly.pdbx_strand_id
1 'polypeptide(L)'
;GALSALLLTSGIIMWFHFKMITLLIIGLLTNILTMYQWWRDIIREGTFQGHHTPVVQKGLRYGMVLFIISEIFFFAGFFWAFYHSSL
;
A
#
# COMPACT_ATOMS: atom_id res chain seq x y z
N GLY A 1 7.36 -2.03 7.02
CA GLY A 1 7.01 -0.79 6.32
C GLY A 1 8.05 -0.48 5.24
N ALA A 2 8.94 0.48 5.47
CA ALA A 2 9.97 0.83 4.48
C ALA A 2 10.92 -0.33 4.15
N LEU A 3 11.38 -1.06 5.19
CA LEU A 3 12.23 -2.24 4.99
C LEU A 3 11.51 -3.37 4.23
N SER A 4 10.21 -3.57 4.49
CA SER A 4 9.44 -4.58 3.75
C SER A 4 9.29 -4.20 2.27
N ALA A 5 9.15 -2.91 1.94
CA ALA A 5 9.16 -2.44 0.56
C ALA A 5 10.53 -2.69 -0.12
N LEU A 6 11.64 -2.42 0.57
CA LEU A 6 12.99 -2.72 0.06
C LEU A 6 13.16 -4.22 -0.23
N LEU A 7 12.72 -5.08 0.70
CA LEU A 7 12.78 -6.53 0.53
C LEU A 7 11.89 -7.03 -0.61
N LEU A 8 10.74 -6.40 -0.84
CA LEU A 8 9.85 -6.73 -1.97
C LEU A 8 10.49 -6.36 -3.32
N THR A 9 10.98 -5.13 -3.48
CA THR A 9 11.55 -4.67 -4.75
C THR A 9 12.84 -5.43 -5.09
N SER A 10 13.75 -5.58 -4.13
CA SER A 10 14.95 -6.41 -4.30
C SER A 10 14.58 -7.90 -4.47
N GLY A 11 13.55 -8.40 -3.81
CA GLY A 11 13.05 -9.76 -3.95
C GLY A 11 12.53 -10.07 -5.36
N ILE A 12 11.82 -9.13 -6.00
CA ILE A 12 11.38 -9.28 -7.39
C ILE A 12 12.59 -9.35 -8.33
N ILE A 13 13.60 -8.50 -8.15
CA ILE A 13 14.84 -8.53 -8.93
C ILE A 13 15.54 -9.89 -8.75
N MET A 14 15.65 -10.39 -7.51
CA MET A 14 16.25 -11.68 -7.21
C MET A 14 15.50 -12.85 -7.84
N TRP A 15 14.18 -12.78 -7.88
CA TRP A 15 13.35 -13.79 -8.52
C TRP A 15 13.54 -13.80 -10.04
N PHE A 16 13.47 -12.65 -10.71
CA PHE A 16 13.57 -12.59 -12.16
C PHE A 16 14.97 -12.87 -12.72
N HIS A 17 16.03 -12.44 -12.03
CA HIS A 17 17.40 -12.60 -12.54
C HIS A 17 18.11 -13.84 -11.99
N PHE A 18 17.85 -14.23 -10.75
CA PHE A 18 18.58 -15.32 -10.07
C PHE A 18 17.70 -16.52 -9.73
N LYS A 19 16.39 -16.49 -10.08
CA LYS A 19 15.40 -17.54 -9.77
C LYS A 19 15.27 -17.86 -8.27
N MET A 20 15.71 -16.96 -7.40
CA MET A 20 15.62 -17.12 -5.94
C MET A 20 14.43 -16.33 -5.39
N ILE A 21 13.47 -17.03 -4.78
CA ILE A 21 12.22 -16.43 -4.27
C ILE A 21 12.24 -16.13 -2.77
N THR A 22 13.26 -16.61 -2.05
CA THR A 22 13.34 -16.51 -0.58
C THR A 22 13.20 -15.08 -0.07
N LEU A 23 13.92 -14.14 -0.69
CA LEU A 23 13.88 -12.73 -0.32
C LEU A 23 12.49 -12.11 -0.55
N LEU A 24 11.84 -12.47 -1.67
CA LEU A 24 10.48 -12.03 -1.99
C LEU A 24 9.46 -12.50 -0.94
N ILE A 25 9.55 -13.77 -0.52
CA ILE A 25 8.66 -14.34 0.51
C ILE A 25 8.84 -13.62 1.85
N ILE A 26 10.09 -13.35 2.26
CA ILE A 26 10.37 -12.59 3.50
C ILE A 26 9.81 -11.17 3.39
N GLY A 27 9.98 -10.52 2.24
CA GLY A 27 9.39 -9.21 1.96
C GLY A 27 7.87 -9.20 2.10
N LEU A 28 7.18 -10.19 1.51
CA LEU A 28 5.73 -10.31 1.59
C LEU A 28 5.25 -10.56 3.03
N LEU A 29 5.89 -11.48 3.77
CA LEU A 29 5.54 -11.78 5.16
C LEU A 29 5.70 -10.55 6.05
N THR A 30 6.83 -9.86 5.96
CA THR A 30 7.09 -8.65 6.76
C THR A 30 6.15 -7.49 6.38
N ASN A 31 5.74 -7.41 5.10
CA ASN A 31 4.76 -6.42 4.66
C ASN A 31 3.38 -6.67 5.27
N ILE A 32 2.88 -7.91 5.19
CA ILE A 32 1.59 -8.30 5.78
C ILE A 32 1.60 -8.08 7.29
N LEU A 33 2.67 -8.50 7.98
CA LEU A 33 2.82 -8.29 9.42
C LEU A 33 2.83 -6.80 9.79
N THR A 34 3.49 -5.95 9.01
CA THR A 34 3.49 -4.50 9.24
C THR A 34 2.07 -3.95 9.09
N MET A 35 1.38 -4.28 7.99
CA MET A 35 0.03 -3.78 7.72
C MET A 35 -0.95 -4.23 8.81
N TYR A 36 -0.89 -5.49 9.22
CA TYR A 36 -1.74 -6.02 10.29
C TYR A 36 -1.52 -5.28 11.61
N GLN A 37 -0.26 -5.12 12.04
CA GLN A 37 0.05 -4.45 13.31
C GLN A 37 -0.32 -2.96 13.27
N TRP A 38 -0.05 -2.28 12.17
CA TRP A 38 -0.38 -0.87 12.00
C TRP A 38 -1.90 -0.65 12.06
N TRP A 39 -2.67 -1.38 11.26
CA TRP A 39 -4.13 -1.23 11.27
C TRP A 39 -4.76 -1.63 12.61
N ARG A 40 -4.22 -2.64 13.29
CA ARG A 40 -4.61 -2.98 14.66
C ARG A 40 -4.42 -1.79 15.61
N ASP A 41 -3.31 -1.09 15.50
CA ASP A 41 -3.00 0.04 16.38
C ASP A 41 -3.88 1.27 16.05
N ILE A 42 -4.21 1.53 14.77
CA ILE A 42 -5.22 2.54 14.37
C ILE A 42 -6.59 2.22 15.00
N ILE A 43 -7.01 0.95 14.99
CA ILE A 43 -8.27 0.53 15.64
C ILE A 43 -8.20 0.76 17.15
N ARG A 44 -7.05 0.53 17.77
CA ARG A 44 -6.88 0.76 19.22
C ARG A 44 -6.95 2.23 19.58
N GLU A 45 -6.27 3.08 18.82
CA GLU A 45 -6.28 4.54 18.97
C GLU A 45 -7.70 5.09 18.83
N GLY A 46 -8.46 4.60 17.85
CA GLY A 46 -9.84 5.02 17.62
C GLY A 46 -10.83 4.49 18.66
N THR A 47 -10.92 3.17 18.80
CA THR A 47 -12.01 2.51 19.54
C THR A 47 -11.75 2.42 21.04
N PHE A 48 -10.51 2.14 21.46
CA PHE A 48 -10.20 1.87 22.86
C PHE A 48 -9.59 3.07 23.59
N GLN A 49 -8.91 3.97 22.87
CA GLN A 49 -8.26 5.16 23.47
C GLN A 49 -8.98 6.49 23.17
N GLY A 50 -9.90 6.50 22.19
CA GLY A 50 -10.72 7.68 21.89
C GLY A 50 -9.98 8.83 21.18
N HIS A 51 -8.84 8.58 20.55
CA HIS A 51 -8.02 9.62 19.90
C HIS A 51 -8.63 10.14 18.58
N HIS A 52 -9.65 9.48 18.03
CA HIS A 52 -10.34 9.89 16.80
C HIS A 52 -11.38 10.99 17.03
N THR A 53 -10.92 12.18 17.44
CA THR A 53 -11.74 13.39 17.56
C THR A 53 -12.39 13.77 16.21
N PRO A 54 -13.45 14.61 16.18
CA PRO A 54 -14.12 14.98 14.93
C PRO A 54 -13.18 15.58 13.86
N VAL A 55 -12.16 16.34 14.28
CA VAL A 55 -11.15 16.90 13.38
C VAL A 55 -10.28 15.80 12.77
N VAL A 56 -9.83 14.83 13.58
CA VAL A 56 -9.05 13.66 13.11
C VAL A 56 -9.88 12.82 12.13
N GLN A 57 -11.14 12.55 12.44
CA GLN A 57 -12.03 11.82 11.53
C GLN A 57 -12.25 12.55 10.21
N LYS A 58 -12.40 13.88 10.23
CA LYS A 58 -12.47 14.69 9.01
C LYS A 58 -11.19 14.56 8.19
N GLY A 59 -10.02 14.57 8.83
CA GLY A 59 -8.72 14.32 8.19
C GLY A 59 -8.65 12.94 7.52
N LEU A 60 -9.05 11.87 8.22
CA LEU A 60 -9.10 10.51 7.66
C LEU A 60 -10.00 10.41 6.43
N ARG A 61 -11.16 11.10 6.43
CA ARG A 61 -12.06 11.16 5.26
C ARG A 61 -11.38 11.82 4.06
N TYR A 62 -10.73 12.96 4.26
CA TYR A 62 -9.97 13.60 3.17
C TYR A 62 -8.83 12.71 2.68
N GLY A 63 -8.10 12.06 3.58
CA GLY A 63 -7.05 11.10 3.23
C GLY A 63 -7.58 9.98 2.32
N MET A 64 -8.73 9.39 2.65
CA MET A 64 -9.34 8.34 1.82
C MET A 64 -9.80 8.87 0.45
N VAL A 65 -10.39 10.06 0.41
CA VAL A 65 -10.79 10.69 -0.87
C VAL A 65 -9.57 10.92 -1.77
N LEU A 66 -8.48 11.46 -1.22
CA LEU A 66 -7.24 11.69 -1.98
C LEU A 66 -6.59 10.39 -2.45
N PHE A 67 -6.61 9.34 -1.62
CA PHE A 67 -6.14 8.00 -2.01
C PHE A 67 -6.95 7.43 -3.19
N ILE A 68 -8.29 7.52 -3.14
CA ILE A 68 -9.15 7.09 -4.26
C ILE A 68 -8.85 7.91 -5.53
N ILE A 69 -8.65 9.22 -5.41
CA ILE A 69 -8.28 10.07 -6.55
C ILE A 69 -6.96 9.59 -7.17
N SER A 70 -5.95 9.24 -6.37
CA SER A 70 -4.70 8.71 -6.92
C SER A 70 -4.88 7.37 -7.66
N GLU A 71 -5.76 6.49 -7.19
CA GLU A 71 -6.08 5.24 -7.88
C GLU A 71 -6.78 5.49 -9.23
N ILE A 72 -7.67 6.49 -9.32
CA ILE A 72 -8.30 6.90 -10.59
C ILE A 72 -7.22 7.28 -11.61
N PHE A 73 -6.21 8.05 -11.21
CA PHE A 73 -5.10 8.43 -12.10
C PHE A 73 -4.21 7.24 -12.48
N PHE A 74 -3.98 6.30 -11.56
CA PHE A 74 -3.28 5.04 -11.86
C PHE A 74 -4.00 4.28 -12.98
N PHE A 75 -5.31 4.11 -12.89
CA PHE A 75 -6.10 3.45 -13.94
C PHE A 75 -6.19 4.27 -15.23
N ALA A 76 -6.25 5.60 -15.14
CA ALA A 76 -6.25 6.48 -16.32
C ALA A 76 -5.02 6.25 -17.22
N GLY A 77 -3.85 5.92 -16.63
CA GLY A 77 -2.66 5.55 -17.39
C GLY A 77 -2.86 4.31 -18.28
N PHE A 78 -3.54 3.27 -17.78
CA PHE A 78 -3.85 2.08 -18.56
C PHE A 78 -4.88 2.36 -19.66
N PHE A 79 -5.91 3.18 -19.37
CA PHE A 79 -6.87 3.60 -20.39
C PHE A 79 -6.20 4.40 -21.51
N TRP A 80 -5.28 5.30 -21.17
CA TRP A 80 -4.50 6.00 -22.18
C TRP A 80 -3.71 5.02 -23.05
N ALA A 81 -2.95 4.10 -22.46
CA ALA A 81 -2.22 3.09 -23.23
C ALA A 81 -3.13 2.32 -24.22
N PHE A 82 -4.33 1.93 -23.76
CA PHE A 82 -5.33 1.28 -24.60
C PHE A 82 -5.83 2.17 -25.76
N TYR A 83 -6.27 3.41 -25.48
CA TYR A 83 -6.76 4.33 -26.52
C TYR A 83 -5.66 4.73 -27.51
N HIS A 84 -4.42 4.89 -27.05
CA HIS A 84 -3.30 5.20 -27.92
C HIS A 84 -3.00 4.06 -28.90
N SER A 85 -3.13 2.81 -28.46
CA SER A 85 -2.93 1.64 -29.32
C SER A 85 -4.07 1.34 -30.29
N SER A 86 -5.24 1.97 -30.13
CA SER A 86 -6.43 1.74 -30.97
C SER A 86 -6.70 2.84 -32.00
N LEU A 87 -5.92 3.93 -31.97
CA LEU A 87 -5.85 4.98 -32.99
C LEU A 87 -4.70 4.72 -33.96
#